data_AF-A0A2H4MQW4-F1
#
_entry.id   AF-A0A2H4MQW4-F1
#
_cell.length_a   1.000
_cell.length_b   1.000
_cell.length_c   1.000
_cell.angle_alpha   90.00
_cell.angle_beta   90.00
_cell.angle_gamma   90.00
#
_symmetry.space_group_name_H-M   'P 1'
#
loop_
_entity.id
_entity.type
_entity.pdbx_description
1 polymer ?
#
loop_
_entity_poly.entity_id
_entity_poly.type
_entity_poly.pdbx_seq_one_letter_code
_entity_poly.pdbx_strand_id
1 'polypeptide(L)'
;MINFSFGPNIFLGIIVSFGVLILYFLRNVKPEVARDEDIFFATIGLLYSCILIVHGWRLDPILLFSQVLIIVTVLVAGWENIRLRGLIANMAKLKKVKKDTL
;
A
#
# COMPACT_ATOMS: atom_id res chain seq x y z
N MET A 1 -8.59 7.08 28.00
CA MET A 1 -7.24 7.60 28.31
C MET A 1 -6.32 7.24 27.14
N ILE A 2 -5.72 8.22 26.48
CA ILE A 2 -4.74 7.98 25.41
C ILE A 2 -3.37 7.90 26.10
N ASN A 3 -2.66 6.77 25.94
CA ASN A 3 -1.29 6.63 26.40
C ASN A 3 -0.38 6.64 25.18
N PHE A 4 0.48 7.66 25.08
CA PHE A 4 1.47 7.76 24.01
C PHE A 4 2.69 6.92 24.41
N SER A 5 2.55 5.60 24.30
CA SER A 5 3.65 4.67 24.55
C SER A 5 4.40 4.41 23.25
N PHE A 6 5.71 4.65 23.25
CA PHE A 6 6.56 4.45 22.09
C PHE A 6 6.79 2.95 21.85
N GLY A 7 5.83 2.31 21.18
CA GLY A 7 5.82 0.88 20.92
C GLY A 7 6.06 0.51 19.44
N PRO A 8 6.30 -0.77 19.13
CA PRO A 8 6.51 -1.23 17.76
C PRO A 8 5.33 -0.96 16.81
N ASN A 9 4.13 -0.78 17.36
CA ASN A 9 2.93 -0.38 16.61
C ASN A 9 3.09 0.96 15.88
N ILE A 10 3.84 1.91 16.45
CA ILE A 10 4.06 3.23 15.82
C ILE A 10 4.90 3.06 14.56
N PHE A 11 6.00 2.31 14.64
CA PHE A 11 6.84 2.01 13.48
C PHE A 11 6.05 1.31 12.39
N LEU A 12 5.22 0.33 12.78
CA LEU A 12 4.38 -0.42 11.85
C LEU A 12 3.34 0.49 11.17
N GLY A 13 2.71 1.40 11.91
CA GLY A 13 1.79 2.39 11.36
C GLY A 13 2.47 3.38 10.41
N ILE A 14 3.69 3.81 10.71
CA ILE A 14 4.48 4.67 9.81
C ILE A 14 4.80 3.94 8.51
N ILE A 15 5.24 2.68 8.58
CA ILE A 15 5.51 1.84 7.39
C ILE A 15 4.28 1.75 6.50
N VAL A 16 3.10 1.48 7.09
CA VAL A 16 1.84 1.42 6.33
C VAL A 16 1.53 2.79 5.71
N SER A 17 1.62 3.87 6.49
CA SER A 17 1.38 5.24 6.01
C SER A 17 2.20 5.57 4.78
N PHE A 18 3.51 5.27 4.83
CA PHE A 18 4.40 5.47 3.69
C PHE A 18 4.03 4.57 2.50
N GLY A 19 3.75 3.28 2.74
CA GLY A 19 3.38 2.35 1.69
C GLY A 19 2.14 2.80 0.91
N VAL A 20 1.11 3.28 1.62
CA VAL A 20 -0.11 3.75 0.98
C VAL A 20 -0.01 5.15 0.37
N LEU A 21 0.85 6.00 0.91
CA LEU A 21 1.19 7.27 0.24
C LEU A 21 1.90 7.00 -1.09
N ILE A 22 2.84 6.04 -1.14
CA ILE A 22 3.47 5.63 -2.40
C ILE A 22 2.42 5.13 -3.39
N LEU A 23 1.45 4.32 -2.93
CA LEU A 23 0.34 3.85 -3.76
C LEU A 23 -0.48 5.03 -4.31
N TYR A 24 -0.77 6.04 -3.49
CA TYR A 24 -1.47 7.26 -3.93
C TYR A 24 -0.65 8.05 -4.97
N PHE A 25 0.65 8.23 -4.72
CA PHE A 25 1.55 8.96 -5.62
C PHE A 25 1.79 8.25 -6.96
N LEU A 26 1.48 6.95 -7.08
CA LEU A 26 1.57 6.20 -8.33
C LEU A 26 0.84 6.90 -9.48
N ARG A 27 -0.29 7.56 -9.20
CA ARG A 27 -1.06 8.33 -10.20
C ARG A 27 -0.25 9.46 -10.84
N ASN A 28 0.64 10.11 -10.08
CA ASN A 28 1.46 11.22 -10.60
C ASN A 28 2.69 10.71 -11.35
N VAL A 29 3.26 9.58 -10.91
CA VAL A 29 4.53 9.06 -11.47
C VAL A 29 4.31 8.14 -12.67
N LYS A 30 3.30 7.26 -12.61
CA LYS A 30 2.98 6.28 -13.67
C LYS A 30 1.45 6.18 -13.86
N PRO A 31 0.82 7.17 -14.50
CA PRO A 31 -0.62 7.18 -14.70
C PRO A 31 -1.11 5.96 -15.50
N GLU A 32 -0.28 5.34 -16.35
CA GLU A 32 -0.65 4.12 -17.08
C GLU A 32 -0.86 2.88 -16.18
N VAL A 33 -0.34 2.88 -14.95
CA VAL A 33 -0.45 1.76 -14.00
C VAL A 33 -1.51 2.02 -12.92
N ALA A 34 -1.76 3.30 -12.64
CA ALA A 34 -2.66 3.73 -11.58
C ALA A 34 -4.12 3.34 -11.84
N ARG A 35 -4.84 2.98 -10.78
CA ARG A 35 -6.28 2.68 -10.79
C ARG A 35 -7.03 3.62 -9.85
N ASP A 36 -8.31 3.81 -10.10
CA ASP A 36 -9.17 4.61 -9.20
C ASP A 36 -9.31 3.97 -7.82
N GLU A 37 -9.31 2.64 -7.79
CA GLU A 37 -9.33 1.83 -6.56
C GLU A 37 -8.13 2.11 -5.64
N ASP A 38 -6.98 2.51 -6.20
CA ASP A 38 -5.76 2.77 -5.41
C ASP A 38 -5.97 3.93 -4.42
N ILE A 39 -6.81 4.92 -4.76
CA ILE A 39 -7.17 6.04 -3.88
C ILE A 39 -8.02 5.56 -2.70
N PHE A 40 -8.96 4.66 -2.97
CA PHE A 40 -9.81 4.06 -1.94
C PHE A 40 -8.96 3.26 -0.95
N PHE A 41 -8.08 2.38 -1.45
CA PHE A 41 -7.16 1.61 -0.60
C PHE A 41 -6.17 2.50 0.15
N ALA A 42 -5.68 3.57 -0.48
CA ALA A 42 -4.78 4.51 0.20
C ALA A 42 -5.47 5.21 1.37
N THR A 43 -6.73 5.62 1.19
CA THR A 43 -7.52 6.28 2.23
C THR A 43 -7.79 5.34 3.41
N ILE A 44 -8.22 4.10 3.13
CA ILE A 44 -8.47 3.10 4.18
C ILE A 44 -7.17 2.73 4.90
N GLY A 45 -6.07 2.56 4.17
CA GLY A 45 -4.78 2.23 4.76
C GLY A 45 -4.21 3.36 5.62
N LEU A 46 -4.41 4.63 5.23
CA LEU A 46 -4.08 5.78 6.08
C LEU A 46 -4.92 5.77 7.36
N LEU A 47 -6.23 5.56 7.26
CA LEU A 47 -7.10 5.45 8.44
C LEU A 47 -6.64 4.31 9.37
N TYR A 48 -6.36 3.13 8.81
CA TYR A 48 -5.86 1.99 9.56
C TYR A 48 -4.52 2.30 10.25
N SER A 49 -3.60 2.98 9.57
CA SER A 49 -2.31 3.37 10.15
C SER A 49 -2.46 4.34 11.33
N CYS A 50 -3.38 5.31 11.24
CA CYS A 50 -3.69 6.21 12.35
C CYS A 50 -4.23 5.46 13.56
N ILE A 51 -5.14 4.50 13.34
CA ILE A 51 -5.68 3.64 14.40
C ILE A 51 -4.56 2.84 15.05
N LEU A 52 -3.67 2.24 14.24
CA LEU A 52 -2.55 1.44 14.73
C LEU A 52 -1.58 2.29 15.57
N ILE A 53 -1.31 3.53 15.20
CA ILE A 53 -0.44 4.45 15.95
C ILE A 53 -1.09 4.88 17.28
N VAL A 54 -2.38 5.25 17.27
CA VAL A 54 -3.06 5.80 18.45
C VAL A 54 -3.49 4.72 19.44
N HIS A 55 -3.92 3.55 18.93
CA HIS A 55 -4.51 2.48 19.73
C HIS A 55 -3.68 1.18 19.75
N GLY A 56 -2.59 1.09 19.01
CA GLY A 56 -1.78 -0.12 18.94
C GLY A 56 -1.05 -0.48 20.23
N TRP A 57 -0.92 0.45 21.18
CA TRP A 57 -0.40 0.16 22.53
C TRP A 57 -1.33 -0.76 23.36
N ARG A 58 -2.59 -0.91 22.95
CA ARG A 58 -3.56 -1.82 23.58
C ARG A 58 -3.50 -3.23 23.01
N LEU A 59 -2.73 -3.47 21.94
CA LEU A 59 -2.61 -4.79 21.33
C LEU A 59 -1.73 -5.69 22.19
N ASP A 60 -2.25 -6.88 22.51
CA ASP A 60 -1.44 -7.95 23.07
C ASP A 60 -0.31 -8.35 22.10
N PRO A 61 0.83 -8.87 22.57
CA PRO A 61 1.96 -9.21 21.70
C PRO A 61 1.61 -10.11 20.51
N ILE A 62 0.72 -11.09 20.70
CA ILE A 62 0.26 -11.98 19.62
C ILE A 62 -0.61 -11.26 18.58
N LEU A 63 -1.42 -10.29 19.02
CA LEU A 63 -2.25 -9.47 18.14
C LEU A 63 -1.39 -8.47 17.37
N LEU A 64 -0.38 -7.89 18.00
CA LEU A 64 0.60 -7.04 17.31
C LEU A 64 1.35 -7.84 16.25
N PHE A 65 1.77 -9.07 16.56
CA PHE A 65 2.41 -9.95 15.60
C PHE A 65 1.49 -10.30 14.41
N SER A 66 0.19 -10.53 14.66
CA SER A 66 -0.75 -10.76 13.56
C SER A 66 -0.89 -9.53 12.65
N GLN A 67 -0.84 -8.31 13.20
CA GLN A 67 -0.80 -7.09 12.39
C GLN A 67 0.45 -7.05 11.50
N VAL A 68 1.62 -7.40 12.04
CA VAL A 68 2.87 -7.46 11.26
C VAL A 68 2.73 -8.42 10.07
N LEU A 69 2.23 -9.64 10.31
CA LEU A 69 2.07 -10.64 9.25
C LEU A 69 1.11 -10.18 8.15
N ILE A 70 -0.04 -9.61 8.54
CA ILE A 70 -1.05 -9.11 7.60
C ILE A 70 -0.49 -7.95 6.79
N ILE A 71 0.15 -6.98 7.44
CA ILE A 71 0.72 -5.80 6.77
C ILE A 71 1.80 -6.20 5.78
N VAL A 72 2.72 -7.09 6.17
CA VAL A 72 3.76 -7.58 5.27
C VAL A 72 3.15 -8.27 4.05
N THR A 73 2.14 -9.12 4.27
CA THR A 73 1.43 -9.81 3.19
C THR A 73 0.77 -8.82 2.22
N VAL A 74 0.07 -7.82 2.75
CA VAL A 74 -0.63 -6.81 1.95
C VAL A 74 0.36 -5.92 1.19
N LEU A 75 1.46 -5.49 1.81
CA LEU A 75 2.47 -4.68 1.13
C LEU A 75 3.14 -5.44 -0.01
N VAL A 76 3.52 -6.70 0.21
CA VAL A 76 4.11 -7.55 -0.82
C VAL A 76 3.13 -7.81 -1.96
N ALA A 77 1.87 -8.18 -1.63
CA ALA A 77 0.83 -8.40 -2.63
C ALA A 77 0.50 -7.13 -3.42
N GLY A 78 0.44 -5.97 -2.75
CA GLY A 78 0.23 -4.66 -3.38
C GLY A 78 1.36 -4.32 -4.34
N TRP A 79 2.62 -4.52 -3.94
CA TRP A 79 3.78 -4.32 -4.79
C TRP A 79 3.75 -5.23 -6.03
N GLU A 80 3.47 -6.51 -5.84
CA GLU A 80 3.32 -7.48 -6.94
C GLU A 80 2.23 -7.03 -7.92
N ASN A 81 1.09 -6.57 -7.40
CA ASN A 81 -0.03 -6.11 -8.20
C ASN A 81 0.33 -4.90 -9.06
N ILE A 82 1.02 -3.89 -8.49
CA ILE A 82 1.53 -2.74 -9.24
C ILE A 82 2.52 -3.19 -10.32
N ARG A 83 3.43 -4.12 -10.01
CA ARG A 83 4.41 -4.63 -10.98
C ARG A 83 3.71 -5.31 -12.15
N LEU A 84 2.74 -6.18 -11.88
CA LEU A 84 1.97 -6.89 -12.91
C LEU A 84 1.17 -5.92 -13.79
N ARG A 85 0.52 -4.90 -13.20
CA ARG A 85 -0.15 -3.83 -13.96
C ARG A 85 0.83 -3.10 -14.90
N GLY A 86 2.04 -2.80 -14.41
CA GLY A 86 3.10 -2.18 -15.22
C GLY A 86 3.55 -3.05 -16.41
N LEU A 87 3.69 -4.36 -16.20
CA LEU A 87 4.00 -5.30 -17.28
C LEU A 87 2.89 -5.33 -18.34
N ILE A 88 1.62 -5.36 -17.91
CA ILE A 88 0.46 -5.36 -18.81
C ILE A 88 0.40 -4.06 -19.63
N ALA A 89 0.61 -2.90 -19.01
CA ALA A 89 0.64 -1.61 -19.70
C ALA A 89 1.73 -1.56 -20.78
N ASN A 90 2.93 -2.06 -20.47
CA ASN A 90 4.03 -2.14 -21.42
C ASN A 90 3.72 -3.07 -22.60
N MET A 91 3.17 -4.26 -22.34
CA MET A 91 2.77 -5.20 -23.39
C MET A 91 1.70 -4.60 -24.31
N ALA A 92 0.71 -3.90 -23.75
CA ALA A 92 -0.32 -3.21 -24.53
C ALA A 92 0.28 -2.13 -25.44
N LYS A 93 1.25 -1.35 -24.94
CA LYS A 93 1.98 -0.34 -25.71
C LYS A 93 2.75 -0.96 -26.88
N LEU A 94 3.47 -2.06 -26.65
CA LEU A 94 4.22 -2.77 -27.70
C LEU A 94 3.29 -3.35 -28.78
N LYS A 95 2.15 -3.93 -28.39
CA LYS A 95 1.15 -4.47 -29.34
C LYS A 95 0.58 -3.37 -30.22
N LYS A 96 0.35 -2.17 -29.68
CA LYS A 96 -0.12 -1.00 -30.45
C LYS A 96 0.90 -0.58 -31.51
N VAL A 97 2.17 -0.42 -31.12
CA VAL A 97 3.25 -0.06 -32.07
C VAL A 97 3.37 -1.07 -33.22
N LYS A 98 3.31 -2.37 -32.93
CA LYS A 98 3.37 -3.41 -33.97
C LYS A 98 2.19 -3.34 -34.95
N LYS A 99 1.00 -2.96 -34.46
CA LYS A 99 -0.19 -2.79 -35.31
C LYS A 99 -0.07 -1.58 -36.23
N ASP A 100 0.55 -0.51 -35.76
CA ASP A 100 0.70 0.74 -36.54
C ASP A 100 1.82 0.65 -37.61
N THR A 101 2.63 -0.42 -37.59
CA THR A 101 3.73 -0.66 -38.55
C THR A 101 3.37 -1.67 -39.66
N LEU A 102 2.17 -2.27 -39.59
CA LEU A 102 1.61 -3.21 -40.58
C LEU A 102 0.52 -2.51 -41.39
#